data_AF-A0A1F3SME5-F1
#
_entry.id   AF-A0A1F3SME5-F1
#
_cell.length_a   1.000
_cell.length_b   1.000
_cell.length_c   1.000
_cell.angle_alpha   90.00
_cell.angle_beta   90.00
_cell.angle_gamma   90.00
#
_symmetry.space_group_name_H-M   'P 1'
#
loop_
_entity.id
_entity.type
_entity.pdbx_description
1 polymer ?
#
loop_
_entity_poly.entity_id
_entity_poly.type
_entity_poly.pdbx_seq_one_letter_code
_entity_poly.pdbx_strand_id
1 'polypeptide(L)'
;MSAIKITNEAESTFKVGKLYADRCDFKTAETYFKKALEDALNQKNFAQYLKCNNALLRIYAEMENHAAIDELKEKLQTLVLKEKITLDAKTYYSLGLCASYRGQNKTALEFLEKSLAIALANDDKENICYAINGIAIVYTTLNRFEDALKEIYNLQVFFQVLQLPELQLSAQIMNGHILRELGKYEQAIEIFAKCYDQIREEKNLYIFICLLYAMGVTYLQAGEPDLARIYLTLAKKSADPENMQYSVKKIDKYLDKLSELNDLDYDLIFDTANKQITEKKKGQVDFKNQFILLDLLRMFLKTPGEVYSKEAIVEKIWKQSYDPSVHDNKLYVTIKRLRKMIEPDFDKPKYIFRAKNGYYLSKNARILLQK
;
A
#
# COMPACT_ATOMS: atom_id res chain seq x y z
N MET A 1 47.73 -10.59 34.14
CA MET A 1 47.02 -10.94 32.88
C MET A 1 45.64 -11.47 33.21
N SER A 2 44.63 -10.61 33.17
CA SER A 2 43.24 -11.02 32.91
C SER A 2 42.60 -9.83 32.19
N ALA A 3 42.82 -9.78 30.88
CA ALA A 3 42.11 -8.88 29.99
C ALA A 3 40.63 -9.23 30.09
N ILE A 4 39.89 -8.39 30.82
CA ILE A 4 38.44 -8.42 30.88
C ILE A 4 37.93 -8.16 29.46
N LYS A 5 37.58 -9.24 28.75
CA LYS A 5 36.70 -9.21 27.57
C LYS A 5 35.30 -8.84 28.06
N ILE A 6 35.06 -7.56 28.38
CA ILE A 6 33.69 -7.00 28.31
C ILE A 6 33.44 -6.77 26.82
N THR A 7 33.13 -7.84 26.09
CA THR A 7 32.38 -7.68 24.84
C THR A 7 30.99 -7.21 25.24
N ASN A 8 30.76 -5.92 25.01
CA ASN A 8 29.62 -5.09 25.37
C ASN A 8 28.27 -5.79 25.09
N GLU A 9 27.66 -6.40 26.12
CA GLU A 9 26.40 -7.17 26.02
C GLU A 9 25.25 -6.34 25.43
N ALA A 10 25.21 -5.04 25.73
CA ALA A 10 24.25 -4.09 25.17
C ALA A 10 24.41 -3.93 23.65
N GLU A 11 25.64 -3.90 23.14
CA GLU A 11 25.91 -3.81 21.69
C GLU A 11 25.58 -5.12 20.97
N SER A 12 25.82 -6.27 21.61
CA SER A 12 25.39 -7.57 21.09
C SER A 12 23.87 -7.65 20.99
N THR A 13 23.18 -7.30 22.06
CA THR A 13 21.71 -7.28 22.14
C THR A 13 21.11 -6.31 21.12
N PHE A 14 21.70 -5.13 20.95
CA PHE A 14 21.30 -4.17 19.91
C PHE A 14 21.43 -4.75 18.51
N LYS A 15 22.53 -5.44 18.20
CA LYS A 15 22.73 -6.08 16.89
C LYS A 15 21.68 -7.15 16.60
N VAL A 16 21.29 -7.94 17.61
CA VAL A 16 20.17 -8.89 17.49
C VAL A 16 18.87 -8.16 17.19
N GLY A 17 18.56 -7.08 17.92
CA GLY A 17 17.40 -6.24 17.63
C GLY A 17 17.41 -5.68 16.20
N LYS A 18 18.57 -5.23 15.71
CA LYS A 18 18.72 -4.76 14.32
C LYS A 18 18.40 -5.86 13.30
N LEU A 19 18.88 -7.09 13.50
CA LEU A 19 18.57 -8.20 12.59
C LEU A 19 17.07 -8.50 12.50
N TYR A 20 16.34 -8.40 13.62
CA TYR A 20 14.87 -8.52 13.61
C TYR A 20 14.20 -7.34 12.92
N ALA A 21 14.70 -6.11 13.13
CA ALA A 21 14.21 -4.91 12.46
C ALA A 21 14.41 -4.96 10.94
N ASP A 22 15.56 -5.45 10.46
CA ASP A 22 15.88 -5.60 9.03
C ASP A 22 14.96 -6.64 8.35
N ARG A 23 14.40 -7.56 9.14
CA ARG A 23 13.37 -8.54 8.74
C ARG A 23 11.93 -8.07 9.00
N CYS A 24 11.75 -6.82 9.42
CA CYS A 24 10.46 -6.23 9.75
C CYS A 24 9.69 -6.91 10.91
N ASP A 25 10.37 -7.69 11.75
CA ASP A 25 9.82 -8.19 13.02
C ASP A 25 10.06 -7.16 14.13
N PHE A 26 9.28 -6.08 14.08
CA PHE A 26 9.48 -4.92 14.97
C PHE A 26 9.10 -5.19 16.41
N LYS A 27 8.10 -6.03 16.69
CA LYS A 27 7.75 -6.43 18.07
C LYS A 27 8.92 -7.15 18.76
N THR A 28 9.55 -8.09 18.07
CA THR A 28 10.74 -8.77 18.60
C THR A 28 11.92 -7.81 18.69
N ALA A 29 12.16 -6.99 17.65
CA ALA A 29 13.21 -5.98 17.65
C ALA A 29 13.08 -4.99 18.82
N GLU A 30 11.87 -4.51 19.09
CA GLU A 30 11.53 -3.62 20.21
C GLU A 30 11.97 -4.21 21.54
N THR A 31 11.72 -5.50 21.76
CA THR A 31 12.10 -6.20 23.00
C THR A 31 13.61 -6.17 23.19
N TYR A 32 14.39 -6.49 22.15
CA TYR A 32 15.85 -6.44 22.20
C TYR A 32 16.39 -5.02 22.34
N PHE A 33 15.82 -4.04 21.63
CA PHE A 33 16.23 -2.64 21.76
C PHE A 33 15.95 -2.07 23.16
N LYS A 34 14.81 -2.40 23.77
CA LYS A 34 14.50 -1.99 25.15
C LYS A 34 15.48 -2.61 26.15
N LYS A 35 15.82 -3.89 26.00
CA LYS A 35 16.85 -4.53 26.84
C LYS A 35 18.21 -3.84 26.69
N ALA A 36 18.67 -3.64 25.46
CA ALA A 36 19.94 -2.96 25.19
C ALA A 36 19.96 -1.51 25.68
N LEU A 37 18.80 -0.82 25.66
CA LEU A 37 18.62 0.53 26.16
C LEU A 37 18.73 0.60 27.69
N GLU A 38 18.13 -0.36 28.40
CA GLU A 38 18.23 -0.46 29.86
C GLU A 38 19.67 -0.72 30.30
N ASP A 39 20.36 -1.65 29.65
CA ASP A 39 21.78 -1.95 29.90
C ASP A 39 22.67 -0.71 29.64
N ALA A 40 22.41 0.01 28.55
CA ALA A 40 23.14 1.23 28.22
C ALA A 40 22.91 2.34 29.25
N LEU A 41 21.68 2.47 29.79
CA LEU A 41 21.36 3.44 30.82
C LEU A 41 22.06 3.10 32.14
N ASN A 42 22.06 1.82 32.55
CA ASN A 42 22.74 1.34 33.76
C ASN A 42 24.26 1.58 33.70
N GLN A 43 24.85 1.46 32.51
CA GLN A 43 26.26 1.71 32.27
C GLN A 43 26.59 3.20 32.01
N LYS A 44 25.57 4.09 31.99
CA LYS A 44 25.69 5.49 31.56
C LYS A 44 26.34 5.66 30.18
N ASN A 45 26.17 4.67 29.31
CA ASN A 45 26.65 4.72 27.93
C ASN A 45 25.60 5.45 27.06
N PHE A 46 25.65 6.78 27.07
CA PHE A 46 24.66 7.61 26.38
C PHE A 46 24.70 7.47 24.86
N ALA A 47 25.86 7.18 24.26
CA ALA A 47 25.95 6.93 22.82
C ALA A 47 25.15 5.70 22.41
N GLN A 48 25.30 4.58 23.15
CA GLN A 48 24.51 3.38 22.91
C GLN A 48 23.03 3.60 23.21
N TYR A 49 22.73 4.35 24.27
CA TYR A 49 21.36 4.72 24.61
C TYR A 49 20.66 5.47 23.46
N LEU A 50 21.30 6.49 22.88
CA LEU A 50 20.77 7.22 21.72
C LEU A 50 20.59 6.29 20.51
N LYS A 51 21.56 5.41 20.25
CA LYS A 51 21.49 4.42 19.17
C LYS A 51 20.27 3.50 19.28
N CYS A 52 19.97 2.99 20.49
CA CYS A 52 18.77 2.18 20.75
C CYS A 52 17.49 2.99 20.54
N ASN A 53 17.45 4.23 21.05
CA ASN A 53 16.30 5.12 20.88
C ASN A 53 16.03 5.46 19.41
N ASN A 54 17.08 5.69 18.61
CA ASN A 54 16.96 5.96 17.17
C ASN A 54 16.34 4.76 16.42
N ALA A 55 16.72 3.54 16.79
CA ALA A 55 16.13 2.33 16.23
C ALA A 55 14.65 2.16 16.65
N LEU A 56 14.32 2.42 17.92
CA LEU A 56 12.94 2.41 18.42
C LEU A 56 12.06 3.45 17.71
N LEU A 57 12.54 4.68 17.56
CA LEU A 57 11.84 5.73 16.80
C LEU A 57 11.52 5.28 15.37
N ARG A 58 12.49 4.64 14.70
CA ARG A 58 12.33 4.17 13.32
C ARG A 58 11.25 3.09 13.18
N ILE A 59 11.20 2.13 14.11
CA ILE A 59 10.18 1.08 14.07
C ILE A 59 8.80 1.61 14.49
N TYR A 60 8.74 2.48 15.51
CA TYR A 60 7.48 3.07 15.94
C TYR A 60 6.85 3.98 14.88
N ALA A 61 7.67 4.66 14.07
CA ALA A 61 7.17 5.40 12.91
C ALA A 61 6.44 4.49 11.91
N GLU A 62 7.00 3.33 11.61
CA GLU A 62 6.41 2.36 10.66
C GLU A 62 5.16 1.67 11.23
N MET A 63 5.15 1.42 12.55
CA MET A 63 3.99 0.90 13.28
C MET A 63 2.90 1.95 13.54
N GLU A 64 3.07 3.20 13.10
CA GLU A 64 2.19 4.33 13.45
C GLU A 64 1.98 4.50 14.98
N ASN A 65 2.92 4.06 15.82
CA ASN A 65 2.81 4.12 17.29
C ASN A 65 3.22 5.51 17.83
N HIS A 66 2.35 6.50 17.62
CA HIS A 66 2.59 7.88 18.02
C HIS A 66 2.75 8.07 19.54
N ALA A 67 2.03 7.29 20.35
CA ALA A 67 2.14 7.37 21.81
C ALA A 67 3.54 6.99 22.30
N ALA A 68 4.12 5.90 21.76
CA ALA A 68 5.47 5.48 22.12
C ALA A 68 6.55 6.47 21.63
N ILE A 69 6.33 7.11 20.47
CA ILE A 69 7.23 8.18 19.97
C ILE A 69 7.21 9.38 20.93
N ASP A 70 6.03 9.82 21.35
CA ASP A 70 5.87 10.98 22.24
C ASP A 70 6.47 10.69 23.62
N GLU A 71 6.23 9.49 24.19
CA GLU A 71 6.85 9.04 25.45
C GLU A 71 8.39 9.01 25.35
N LEU A 72 8.93 8.46 24.26
CA LEU A 72 10.37 8.35 24.06
C LEU A 72 11.01 9.73 23.87
N LYS A 73 10.33 10.65 23.19
CA LYS A 73 10.76 12.05 23.06
C LYS A 73 10.84 12.76 24.43
N GLU A 74 9.85 12.57 25.30
CA GLU A 74 9.87 13.13 26.66
C GLU A 74 11.02 12.54 27.51
N LYS A 75 11.27 11.23 27.41
CA LYS A 75 12.40 10.58 28.08
C LYS A 75 13.75 11.13 27.61
N LEU A 76 13.92 11.30 26.30
CA LEU A 76 15.13 11.91 25.73
C LEU A 76 15.32 13.34 26.23
N GLN A 77 14.27 14.17 26.24
CA GLN A 77 14.34 15.54 26.74
C GLN A 77 14.71 15.60 28.23
N THR A 78 14.09 14.76 29.05
CA THR A 78 14.38 14.66 30.48
C THR A 78 15.83 14.27 30.73
N LEU A 79 16.35 13.31 29.97
CA LEU A 79 17.73 12.85 30.10
C LEU A 79 18.74 13.92 29.65
N VAL A 80 18.45 14.63 28.56
CA VAL A 80 19.25 15.78 28.09
C VAL A 80 19.36 16.84 29.19
N LEU A 81 18.27 17.17 29.88
CA LEU A 81 18.28 18.15 30.96
C LEU A 81 19.03 17.66 32.21
N LYS A 82 18.82 16.39 32.60
CA LYS A 82 19.37 15.82 33.83
C LYS A 82 20.86 15.50 33.73
N GLU A 83 21.27 14.83 32.65
CA GLU A 83 22.65 14.35 32.46
C GLU A 83 23.48 15.29 31.57
N LYS A 84 22.90 16.41 31.10
CA LYS A 84 23.52 17.40 30.23
C LYS A 84 24.12 16.80 28.95
N ILE A 85 23.48 15.75 28.43
CA ILE A 85 23.88 15.09 27.18
C ILE A 85 23.35 15.86 25.97
N THR A 86 24.09 15.83 24.86
CA THR A 86 23.66 16.40 23.57
C THR A 86 23.14 15.30 22.67
N LEU A 87 22.01 15.55 21.99
CA LEU A 87 21.52 14.64 20.96
C LEU A 87 22.43 14.67 19.74
N ASP A 88 22.66 13.50 19.13
CA ASP A 88 23.47 13.39 17.93
C ASP A 88 22.66 13.68 16.65
N ALA A 89 23.37 13.79 15.52
CA ALA A 89 22.74 14.02 14.22
C ALA A 89 21.71 12.93 13.89
N LYS A 90 21.98 11.67 14.26
CA LYS A 90 21.12 10.52 13.94
C LYS A 90 19.81 10.54 14.74
N THR A 91 19.81 11.07 15.95
CA THR A 91 18.60 11.27 16.75
C THR A 91 17.72 12.34 16.14
N TYR A 92 18.29 13.48 15.74
CA TYR A 92 17.52 14.50 15.02
C TYR A 92 16.97 13.99 13.68
N TYR A 93 17.74 13.19 12.94
CA TYR A 93 17.25 12.53 11.73
C TYR A 93 16.06 11.61 12.03
N SER A 94 16.16 10.76 13.05
CA SER A 94 15.10 9.82 13.43
C SER A 94 13.82 10.54 13.86
N LEU A 95 13.94 11.63 14.63
CA LEU A 95 12.82 12.50 15.00
C LEU A 95 12.20 13.19 13.77
N GLY A 96 13.02 13.62 12.81
CA GLY A 96 12.58 14.18 11.54
C GLY A 96 11.76 13.18 10.72
N LEU A 97 12.21 11.92 10.64
CA LEU A 97 11.43 10.85 10.01
C LEU A 97 10.10 10.62 10.71
N CYS A 98 10.07 10.52 12.05
CA CYS A 98 8.81 10.37 12.80
C CYS A 98 7.83 11.52 12.51
N ALA A 99 8.32 12.76 12.47
CA ALA A 99 7.51 13.92 12.11
C ALA A 99 6.97 13.83 10.68
N SER A 100 7.81 13.38 9.72
CA SER A 100 7.39 13.17 8.33
C SER A 100 6.31 12.11 8.19
N TYR A 101 6.42 10.98 8.92
CA TYR A 101 5.38 9.93 8.93
C TYR A 101 4.04 10.43 9.48
N ARG A 102 4.07 11.35 10.45
CA ARG A 102 2.88 12.03 11.00
C ARG A 102 2.36 13.16 10.11
N GLY A 103 3.00 13.43 8.96
CA GLY A 103 2.65 14.52 8.04
C GLY A 103 3.06 15.92 8.52
N GLN A 104 3.88 16.02 9.56
CA GLN A 104 4.37 17.28 10.13
C GLN A 104 5.62 17.78 9.37
N ASN A 105 5.46 18.05 8.08
CA ASN A 105 6.58 18.30 7.15
C ASN A 105 7.49 19.47 7.56
N LYS A 106 6.92 20.56 8.11
CA LYS A 106 7.72 21.71 8.59
C LYS A 106 8.62 21.32 9.76
N THR A 107 8.05 20.65 10.77
CA THR A 107 8.80 20.13 11.92
C THR A 107 9.84 19.10 11.51
N ALA A 108 9.52 18.26 10.51
CA ALA A 108 10.45 17.30 9.95
C ALA A 108 11.68 17.99 9.35
N LEU A 109 11.49 19.03 8.53
CA LEU A 109 12.59 19.83 7.98
C LEU A 109 13.43 20.48 9.07
N GLU A 110 12.81 21.09 10.08
CA GLU A 110 13.55 21.71 11.20
C GLU A 110 14.46 20.70 11.93
N PHE A 111 13.99 19.47 12.13
CA PHE A 111 14.82 18.41 12.73
C PHE A 111 15.92 17.92 11.78
N LEU A 112 15.62 17.75 10.50
CA LEU A 112 16.58 17.27 9.51
C LEU A 112 17.67 18.31 9.21
N GLU A 113 17.35 19.59 9.18
CA GLU A 113 18.32 20.69 9.06
C GLU A 113 19.24 20.74 10.28
N LYS A 114 18.72 20.53 11.50
CA LYS A 114 19.54 20.38 12.71
C LYS A 114 20.45 19.15 12.64
N SER A 115 19.93 18.02 12.16
CA SER A 115 20.72 16.81 11.92
C SER A 115 21.89 17.09 10.98
N LEU A 116 21.62 17.74 9.85
CA LEU A 116 22.62 18.12 8.85
C LEU A 116 23.67 19.08 9.44
N ALA A 117 23.25 20.11 10.18
CA ALA A 117 24.16 21.06 10.80
C ALA A 117 25.12 20.41 11.80
N ILE A 118 24.62 19.48 12.62
CA ILE A 118 25.45 18.72 13.57
C ILE A 118 26.42 17.80 12.82
N ALA A 119 25.94 17.09 11.79
CA ALA A 119 26.78 16.19 11.01
C ALA A 119 27.89 16.93 10.26
N LEU A 120 27.60 18.11 9.70
CA LEU A 120 28.59 19.00 9.08
C LEU A 120 29.63 19.51 10.09
N ALA A 121 29.19 19.94 11.27
CA ALA A 121 30.09 20.42 12.31
C ALA A 121 31.07 19.33 12.81
N ASN A 122 30.65 18.07 12.77
CA ASN A 122 31.44 16.92 13.20
C ASN A 122 32.19 16.22 12.05
N ASP A 123 32.09 16.73 10.81
CA ASP A 123 32.60 16.09 9.59
C ASP A 123 32.11 14.63 9.38
N ASP A 124 30.91 14.31 9.89
CA ASP A 124 30.32 12.98 9.84
C ASP A 124 29.63 12.75 8.49
N LYS A 125 30.39 12.23 7.53
CA LYS A 125 29.94 12.01 6.15
C LYS A 125 28.74 11.07 6.05
N GLU A 126 28.64 10.06 6.91
CA GLU A 126 27.52 9.12 6.90
C GLU A 126 26.23 9.82 7.32
N ASN A 127 26.24 10.55 8.44
CA ASN A 127 25.05 11.26 8.92
C ASN A 127 24.68 12.47 8.07
N ILE A 128 25.63 13.10 7.36
CA ILE A 128 25.32 14.08 6.31
C ILE A 128 24.43 13.45 5.24
N CYS A 129 24.78 12.24 4.76
CA CYS A 129 23.98 11.57 3.74
C CYS A 129 22.58 11.20 4.24
N TYR A 130 22.45 10.71 5.47
CA TYR A 130 21.13 10.44 6.05
C TYR A 130 20.27 11.71 6.16
N ALA A 131 20.84 12.81 6.64
CA ALA A 131 20.12 14.07 6.77
C ALA A 131 19.64 14.60 5.41
N ILE A 132 20.52 14.61 4.39
CA ILE A 132 20.18 15.01 3.02
C ILE A 132 19.07 14.12 2.45
N ASN A 133 19.15 12.80 2.63
CA ASN A 133 18.10 11.89 2.17
C ASN A 133 16.76 12.16 2.85
N GLY A 134 16.76 12.41 4.17
CA GLY A 134 15.55 12.79 4.88
C GLY A 134 14.94 14.10 4.36
N ILE A 135 15.76 15.11 4.06
CA ILE A 135 15.30 16.38 3.47
C ILE A 135 14.66 16.12 2.11
N ALA A 136 15.30 15.30 1.26
CA ALA A 136 14.76 14.93 -0.04
C ALA A 136 13.40 14.21 0.06
N ILE A 137 13.21 13.33 1.05
CA ILE A 137 11.91 12.68 1.34
C ILE A 137 10.84 13.73 1.61
N VAL A 138 11.14 14.71 2.47
CA VAL A 138 10.16 15.74 2.85
C VAL A 138 9.87 16.69 1.68
N TYR A 139 10.87 17.08 0.90
CA TYR A 139 10.67 17.86 -0.33
C TYR A 139 9.79 17.12 -1.34
N THR A 140 10.00 15.82 -1.53
CA THR A 140 9.14 14.99 -2.39
C THR A 140 7.69 14.97 -1.86
N THR A 141 7.50 14.83 -0.54
CA THR A 141 6.17 14.85 0.09
C THR A 141 5.47 16.21 -0.05
N LEU A 142 6.23 17.29 -0.16
CA LEU A 142 5.75 18.65 -0.41
C LEU A 142 5.60 19.00 -1.90
N ASN A 143 5.81 18.03 -2.81
CA ASN A 143 5.86 18.23 -4.27
C ASN A 143 6.92 19.23 -4.75
N ARG A 144 7.96 19.47 -3.94
CA ARG A 144 9.13 20.29 -4.30
C ARG A 144 10.16 19.43 -5.02
N PHE A 145 9.79 18.95 -6.20
CA PHE A 145 10.57 17.94 -6.93
C PHE A 145 11.95 18.41 -7.37
N GLU A 146 12.10 19.68 -7.77
CA GLU A 146 13.40 20.25 -8.17
C GLU A 146 14.39 20.27 -7.00
N ASP A 147 13.92 20.72 -5.82
CA ASP A 147 14.74 20.73 -4.60
C ASP A 147 15.10 19.30 -4.17
N ALA A 148 14.15 18.36 -4.24
CA ALA A 148 14.41 16.95 -3.92
C ALA A 148 15.46 16.34 -4.85
N LEU A 149 15.37 16.61 -6.17
CA LEU A 149 16.35 16.13 -7.15
C LEU A 149 17.74 16.71 -6.92
N LYS A 150 17.83 17.98 -6.50
CA LYS A 150 19.11 18.60 -6.13
C LYS A 150 19.76 17.87 -4.96
N GLU A 151 18.99 17.54 -3.92
CA GLU A 151 19.50 16.77 -2.79
C GLU A 151 19.87 15.33 -3.16
N ILE A 152 19.10 14.67 -4.03
CA ILE A 152 19.45 13.35 -4.57
C ILE A 152 20.77 13.42 -5.37
N TYR A 153 20.98 14.45 -6.17
CA TYR A 153 22.24 14.65 -6.90
C TYR A 153 23.43 14.86 -5.94
N ASN A 154 23.23 15.63 -4.86
CA ASN A 154 24.24 15.79 -3.82
C ASN A 154 24.64 14.42 -3.24
N LEU A 155 23.67 13.53 -2.96
CA LEU A 155 23.93 12.18 -2.48
C LEU A 155 24.73 11.32 -3.47
N GLN A 156 24.50 11.45 -4.77
CA GLN A 156 25.23 10.68 -5.79
C GLN A 156 26.74 10.93 -5.74
N VAL A 157 27.16 12.16 -5.40
CA VAL A 157 28.58 12.48 -5.22
C VAL A 157 29.17 11.71 -4.03
N PHE A 158 28.45 11.61 -2.91
CA PHE A 158 28.88 10.85 -1.75
C PHE A 158 28.98 9.35 -2.04
N PHE A 159 28.05 8.78 -2.81
CA PHE A 159 28.06 7.35 -3.14
C PHE A 159 29.23 6.92 -4.03
N GLN A 160 29.99 7.85 -4.60
CA GLN A 160 31.24 7.53 -5.31
C GLN A 160 32.38 7.13 -4.36
N VAL A 161 32.30 7.56 -3.09
CA VAL A 161 33.37 7.34 -2.09
C VAL A 161 32.88 6.63 -0.82
N LEU A 162 31.58 6.66 -0.54
CA LEU A 162 30.95 5.98 0.60
C LEU A 162 30.11 4.79 0.14
N GLN A 163 30.30 3.64 0.81
CA GLN A 163 29.47 2.45 0.59
C GLN A 163 28.28 2.45 1.55
N LEU A 164 27.16 3.01 1.10
CA LEU A 164 25.90 3.08 1.84
C LEU A 164 24.75 2.50 0.98
N PRO A 165 24.72 1.17 0.75
CA PRO A 165 23.83 0.56 -0.25
C PRO A 165 22.35 0.79 0.05
N GLU A 166 21.93 0.69 1.32
CA GLU A 166 20.54 0.97 1.74
C GLU A 166 20.11 2.40 1.41
N LEU A 167 21.02 3.36 1.62
CA LEU A 167 20.76 4.78 1.37
C LEU A 167 20.77 5.08 -0.13
N GLN A 168 21.64 4.43 -0.89
CA GLN A 168 21.69 4.51 -2.34
C GLN A 168 20.39 4.00 -2.97
N LEU A 169 19.90 2.84 -2.54
CA LEU A 169 18.61 2.29 -2.96
C LEU A 169 17.46 3.25 -2.59
N SER A 170 17.46 3.80 -1.37
CA SER A 170 16.45 4.77 -0.93
C SER A 170 16.42 6.01 -1.82
N ALA A 171 17.58 6.58 -2.16
CA ALA A 171 17.68 7.76 -3.02
C ALA A 171 17.24 7.47 -4.47
N GLN A 172 17.57 6.28 -5.00
CA GLN A 172 17.12 5.86 -6.32
C GLN A 172 15.61 5.62 -6.39
N ILE A 173 15.04 4.94 -5.38
CA ILE A 173 13.58 4.76 -5.28
C ILE A 173 12.88 6.12 -5.23
N MET A 174 13.44 7.08 -4.50
CA MET A 174 12.90 8.44 -4.46
C MET A 174 12.99 9.13 -5.82
N ASN A 175 14.09 8.99 -6.55
CA ASN A 175 14.19 9.50 -7.92
C ASN A 175 13.11 8.89 -8.84
N GLY A 176 12.91 7.57 -8.76
CA GLY A 176 11.82 6.89 -9.47
C GLY A 176 10.44 7.43 -9.10
N HIS A 177 10.20 7.71 -7.81
CA HIS A 177 8.96 8.36 -7.37
C HIS A 177 8.78 9.75 -7.97
N ILE A 178 9.82 10.58 -7.98
CA ILE A 178 9.77 11.92 -8.58
C ILE A 178 9.47 11.83 -10.07
N LEU A 179 10.16 10.95 -10.81
CA LEU A 179 9.90 10.73 -12.23
C LEU A 179 8.47 10.29 -12.51
N ARG A 180 7.93 9.41 -11.66
CA ARG A 180 6.53 8.99 -11.73
C ARG A 180 5.58 10.18 -11.55
N GLU A 181 5.78 11.02 -10.53
CA GLU A 181 4.93 12.20 -10.31
C GLU A 181 5.05 13.23 -11.46
N LEU A 182 6.19 13.26 -12.17
CA LEU A 182 6.39 14.05 -13.38
C LEU A 182 5.81 13.40 -14.65
N GLY A 183 5.12 12.26 -14.54
CA GLY A 183 4.52 11.53 -15.67
C GLY A 183 5.53 10.74 -16.53
N LYS A 184 6.79 10.64 -16.10
CA LYS A 184 7.85 9.91 -16.81
C LYS A 184 7.89 8.44 -16.36
N TYR A 185 6.80 7.71 -16.62
CA TYR A 185 6.59 6.37 -16.09
C TYR A 185 7.63 5.34 -16.54
N GLU A 186 8.00 5.34 -17.82
CA GLU A 186 9.02 4.41 -18.36
C GLU A 186 10.36 4.58 -17.64
N GLN A 187 10.83 5.82 -17.47
CA GLN A 187 12.08 6.12 -16.78
C GLN A 187 12.01 5.73 -15.29
N ALA A 188 10.86 5.94 -14.64
CA ALA A 188 10.65 5.50 -13.27
C ALA A 188 10.75 3.96 -13.16
N ILE A 189 10.10 3.23 -14.07
CA ILE A 189 10.13 1.76 -14.12
C ILE A 189 11.55 1.25 -14.35
N GLU A 190 12.32 1.87 -15.25
CA GLU A 190 13.74 1.51 -15.47
C GLU A 190 14.59 1.67 -14.20
N ILE A 191 14.38 2.77 -13.45
CA ILE A 191 15.08 2.97 -12.17
C ILE A 191 14.66 1.88 -11.17
N PHE A 192 13.37 1.61 -11.03
CA PHE A 192 12.91 0.59 -10.10
C PHE A 192 13.39 -0.82 -10.47
N ALA A 193 13.47 -1.15 -11.76
CA ALA A 193 14.02 -2.43 -12.23
C ALA A 193 15.51 -2.57 -11.84
N LYS A 194 16.31 -1.51 -12.00
CA LYS A 194 17.70 -1.50 -11.53
C LYS A 194 17.81 -1.67 -10.02
N CYS A 195 16.96 -0.99 -9.24
CA CYS A 195 16.90 -1.18 -7.78
C CYS A 195 16.50 -2.63 -7.42
N TYR A 196 15.63 -3.25 -8.21
CA TYR A 196 15.14 -4.62 -7.98
C TYR A 196 16.26 -5.65 -8.16
N ASP A 197 17.15 -5.44 -9.13
CA ASP A 197 18.31 -6.32 -9.29
C ASP A 197 19.32 -6.13 -8.15
N GLN A 198 19.57 -4.89 -7.75
CA GLN A 198 20.50 -4.56 -6.65
C GLN A 198 20.02 -5.11 -5.30
N ILE A 199 18.72 -5.03 -5.01
CA ILE A 199 18.20 -5.47 -3.71
C ILE A 199 18.22 -6.98 -3.53
N ARG A 200 18.42 -7.77 -4.60
CA ARG A 200 18.63 -9.23 -4.45
C ARG A 200 19.91 -9.56 -3.69
N GLU A 201 20.88 -8.65 -3.72
CA GLU A 201 22.14 -8.77 -2.99
C GLU A 201 22.00 -8.24 -1.55
N GLU A 202 21.10 -7.28 -1.32
CA GLU A 202 20.83 -6.65 -0.03
C GLU A 202 19.71 -7.36 0.75
N LYS A 203 20.01 -7.87 1.95
CA LYS A 203 19.03 -8.59 2.79
C LYS A 203 18.13 -7.63 3.60
N ASN A 204 17.54 -6.63 2.95
CA ASN A 204 16.68 -5.64 3.59
C ASN A 204 15.22 -5.76 3.09
N LEU A 205 14.37 -6.42 3.89
CA LEU A 205 12.98 -6.69 3.52
C LEU A 205 12.14 -5.40 3.41
N TYR A 206 12.46 -4.41 4.23
CA TYR A 206 11.75 -3.14 4.25
C TYR A 206 11.87 -2.41 2.90
N ILE A 207 13.09 -2.21 2.40
CA ILE A 207 13.32 -1.53 1.12
C ILE A 207 12.69 -2.33 -0.03
N PHE A 208 12.71 -3.67 0.04
CA PHE A 208 12.08 -4.53 -0.96
C PHE A 208 10.58 -4.30 -1.06
N ILE A 209 9.88 -4.21 0.07
CA ILE A 209 8.44 -3.90 0.11
C ILE A 209 8.17 -2.50 -0.42
N CYS A 210 8.98 -1.50 -0.02
CA CYS A 210 8.86 -0.14 -0.53
C CYS A 210 9.04 -0.07 -2.05
N LEU A 211 10.00 -0.81 -2.59
CA LEU A 211 10.24 -0.90 -4.03
C LEU A 211 9.08 -1.53 -4.77
N LEU A 212 8.57 -2.68 -4.29
CA LEU A 212 7.39 -3.33 -4.89
C LEU A 212 6.17 -2.42 -4.87
N TYR A 213 5.95 -1.73 -3.76
CA TYR A 213 4.91 -0.71 -3.65
C TYR A 213 5.12 0.42 -4.67
N ALA A 214 6.35 0.94 -4.80
CA ALA A 214 6.68 1.99 -5.76
C ALA A 214 6.40 1.57 -7.20
N MET A 215 6.83 0.36 -7.59
CA MET A 215 6.55 -0.23 -8.89
C MET A 215 5.05 -0.37 -9.13
N GLY A 216 4.32 -0.96 -8.17
CA GLY A 216 2.89 -1.19 -8.29
C GLY A 216 2.07 0.09 -8.47
N VAL A 217 2.39 1.15 -7.73
CA VAL A 217 1.76 2.47 -7.91
C VAL A 217 2.12 3.08 -9.26
N THR A 218 3.36 2.88 -9.74
CA THR A 218 3.83 3.42 -11.03
C THR A 218 3.11 2.75 -12.19
N TYR A 219 3.01 1.43 -12.21
CA TYR A 219 2.25 0.70 -13.22
C TYR A 219 0.77 1.10 -13.24
N LEU A 220 0.17 1.33 -12.08
CA LEU A 220 -1.22 1.79 -12.02
C LEU A 220 -1.40 3.15 -12.72
N GLN A 221 -0.49 4.09 -12.47
CA GLN A 221 -0.53 5.41 -13.08
C GLN A 221 -0.13 5.39 -14.56
N ALA A 222 0.70 4.43 -14.97
CA ALA A 222 1.04 4.19 -16.37
C ALA A 222 -0.11 3.56 -17.19
N GLY A 223 -1.21 3.15 -16.53
CA GLY A 223 -2.35 2.52 -17.19
C GLY A 223 -2.24 0.99 -17.32
N GLU A 224 -1.39 0.35 -16.52
CA GLU A 224 -1.15 -1.10 -16.50
C GLU A 224 -1.66 -1.73 -15.19
N PRO A 225 -2.99 -1.86 -15.00
CA PRO A 225 -3.58 -2.28 -13.73
C PRO A 225 -3.28 -3.74 -13.35
N ASP A 226 -3.06 -4.62 -14.33
CA ASP A 226 -2.72 -6.03 -14.07
C ASP A 226 -1.35 -6.17 -13.42
N LEU A 227 -0.34 -5.48 -13.98
CA LEU A 227 1.00 -5.44 -13.41
C LEU A 227 1.00 -4.72 -12.05
N ALA A 228 0.27 -3.61 -11.93
CA ALA A 228 0.07 -2.94 -10.66
C ALA A 228 -0.44 -3.89 -9.57
N ARG A 229 -1.45 -4.71 -9.89
CA ARG A 229 -2.02 -5.69 -8.97
C ARG A 229 -0.99 -6.74 -8.54
N ILE A 230 -0.19 -7.24 -9.47
CA ILE A 230 0.86 -8.22 -9.17
C ILE A 230 1.84 -7.64 -8.15
N TYR A 231 2.42 -6.47 -8.43
CA TYR A 231 3.43 -5.86 -7.56
C TYR A 231 2.86 -5.43 -6.20
N LEU A 232 1.66 -4.83 -6.16
CA LEU A 232 1.00 -4.46 -4.90
C LEU A 232 0.59 -5.67 -4.06
N THR A 233 0.11 -6.75 -4.70
CA THR A 233 -0.21 -8.00 -3.98
C THR A 233 1.05 -8.65 -3.43
N LEU A 234 2.16 -8.63 -4.19
CA LEU A 234 3.44 -9.14 -3.70
C LEU A 234 3.93 -8.31 -2.51
N ALA A 235 3.87 -6.97 -2.59
CA ALA A 235 4.20 -6.08 -1.48
C ALA A 235 3.36 -6.39 -0.23
N LYS A 236 2.03 -6.57 -0.41
CA LYS A 236 1.11 -6.91 0.68
C LYS A 236 1.42 -8.27 1.31
N LYS A 237 1.77 -9.28 0.52
CA LYS A 237 2.13 -10.62 1.02
C LYS A 237 3.48 -10.66 1.72
N SER A 238 4.40 -9.78 1.34
CA SER A 238 5.72 -9.66 1.97
C SER A 238 5.70 -8.84 3.25
N ALA A 239 4.66 -8.03 3.48
CA ALA A 239 4.53 -7.17 4.65
C ALA A 239 3.68 -7.83 5.76
N ASP A 240 4.14 -7.71 7.00
CA ASP A 240 3.33 -8.07 8.17
C ASP A 240 2.43 -6.89 8.57
N PRO A 241 1.09 -7.02 8.55
CA PRO A 241 0.16 -5.96 8.93
C PRO A 241 0.34 -5.42 10.36
N GLU A 242 0.80 -6.24 11.30
CA GLU A 242 0.95 -5.80 12.69
C GLU A 242 2.18 -4.91 12.89
N ASN A 243 3.27 -5.25 12.18
CA ASN A 243 4.55 -4.55 12.25
C ASN A 243 4.60 -3.37 11.25
N MET A 244 4.11 -3.55 10.02
CA MET A 244 4.28 -2.57 8.93
C MET A 244 3.00 -1.77 8.64
N GLN A 245 2.34 -1.27 9.69
CA GLN A 245 1.02 -0.63 9.61
C GLN A 245 0.98 0.51 8.57
N TYR A 246 1.98 1.40 8.58
CA TYR A 246 2.05 2.52 7.64
C TYR A 246 2.13 2.04 6.18
N SER A 247 3.08 1.15 5.85
CA SER A 247 3.24 0.63 4.50
C SER A 247 2.02 -0.16 4.04
N VAL A 248 1.49 -1.03 4.91
CA VAL A 248 0.33 -1.87 4.58
C VAL A 248 -0.91 -1.05 4.29
N LYS A 249 -1.20 -0.02 5.09
CA LYS A 249 -2.30 0.93 4.86
C LYS A 249 -2.15 1.65 3.52
N LYS A 250 -0.93 2.01 3.13
CA LYS A 250 -0.67 2.62 1.81
C LYS A 250 -0.85 1.63 0.67
N ILE A 251 -0.44 0.38 0.83
CA ILE A 251 -0.64 -0.68 -0.18
C ILE A 251 -2.13 -0.96 -0.36
N ASP A 252 -2.88 -1.15 0.73
CA ASP A 252 -4.32 -1.43 0.73
C ASP A 252 -5.10 -0.33 0.02
N LYS A 253 -4.78 0.94 0.29
CA LYS A 253 -5.37 2.09 -0.42
C LYS A 253 -5.31 1.97 -1.95
N TYR A 254 -4.24 1.40 -2.51
CA TYR A 254 -4.11 1.24 -3.95
C TYR A 254 -4.69 -0.08 -4.46
N LEU A 255 -4.70 -1.14 -3.65
CA LEU A 255 -5.43 -2.38 -3.97
C LEU A 255 -6.95 -2.17 -4.00
N ASP A 256 -7.48 -1.32 -3.12
CA ASP A 256 -8.90 -0.95 -3.10
C ASP A 256 -9.27 -0.19 -4.38
N LYS A 257 -8.47 0.82 -4.78
CA LYS A 257 -8.63 1.52 -6.06
C LYS A 257 -8.62 0.58 -7.26
N LEU A 258 -7.75 -0.43 -7.25
CA LEU A 258 -7.69 -1.46 -8.28
C LEU A 258 -8.92 -2.37 -8.29
N SER A 259 -9.58 -2.55 -7.15
CA SER A 259 -10.81 -3.34 -7.04
C SER A 259 -12.00 -2.54 -7.58
N GLU A 260 -12.08 -1.25 -7.28
CA GLU A 260 -13.07 -0.32 -7.86
C GLU A 260 -12.94 -0.22 -9.39
N LEU A 261 -11.70 -0.21 -9.91
CA LEU A 261 -11.44 -0.26 -11.36
C LEU A 261 -11.96 -1.54 -12.02
N ASN A 262 -11.90 -2.68 -11.32
CA ASN A 262 -12.47 -3.93 -11.82
C ASN A 262 -14.00 -3.92 -11.79
N ASP A 263 -14.63 -3.33 -10.78
CA ASP A 263 -16.08 -3.16 -10.74
C ASP A 263 -16.57 -2.30 -11.94
N LEU A 264 -15.76 -1.33 -12.39
CA LEU A 264 -16.02 -0.57 -13.62
C LEU A 264 -15.83 -1.37 -14.93
N ASP A 265 -15.21 -2.54 -14.89
CA ASP A 265 -14.94 -3.40 -16.04
C ASP A 265 -16.01 -4.48 -16.28
N TYR A 266 -16.93 -4.64 -15.33
CA TYR A 266 -18.13 -5.46 -15.47
C TYR A 266 -19.30 -4.62 -15.99
N ASP A 267 -20.10 -5.21 -16.90
CA ASP A 267 -21.32 -4.60 -17.40
C ASP A 267 -22.46 -4.67 -16.37
N LEU A 268 -22.49 -5.76 -15.59
CA LEU A 268 -23.50 -6.05 -14.57
C LEU A 268 -22.83 -6.63 -13.32
N ILE A 269 -23.06 -6.01 -12.16
CA ILE A 269 -22.65 -6.50 -10.85
C ILE A 269 -23.90 -6.91 -10.08
N PHE A 270 -24.04 -8.19 -9.74
CA PHE A 270 -25.17 -8.69 -8.97
C PHE A 270 -24.75 -9.00 -7.53
N ASP A 271 -25.32 -8.26 -6.58
CA ASP A 271 -25.19 -8.51 -5.15
C ASP A 271 -26.22 -9.57 -4.73
N THR A 272 -25.71 -10.76 -4.42
CA THR A 272 -26.57 -11.92 -4.10
C THR A 272 -27.24 -11.77 -2.74
N ALA A 273 -26.59 -11.12 -1.77
CA ALA A 273 -27.07 -10.92 -0.41
C ALA A 273 -28.19 -9.88 -0.37
N ASN A 274 -27.97 -8.73 -1.00
CA ASN A 274 -28.92 -7.62 -1.00
C ASN A 274 -29.96 -7.69 -2.13
N LYS A 275 -29.83 -8.66 -3.06
CA LYS A 275 -30.74 -8.87 -4.21
C LYS A 275 -30.80 -7.66 -5.15
N GLN A 276 -29.66 -7.00 -5.32
CA GLN A 276 -29.53 -5.78 -6.12
C GLN A 276 -28.62 -6.04 -7.33
N ILE A 277 -28.86 -5.30 -8.41
CA ILE A 277 -27.98 -5.31 -9.58
C ILE A 277 -27.52 -3.89 -9.88
N THR A 278 -26.23 -3.71 -10.16
CA THR A 278 -25.66 -2.44 -10.61
C THR A 278 -25.24 -2.60 -12.05
N GLU A 279 -25.74 -1.71 -12.91
CA GLU A 279 -25.37 -1.62 -14.32
C GLU A 279 -24.55 -0.36 -14.57
N LYS A 280 -23.52 -0.47 -15.42
CA LYS A 280 -22.49 0.57 -15.61
C LYS A 280 -23.01 1.98 -15.95
N LYS A 281 -24.09 2.10 -16.74
CA LYS A 281 -24.65 3.40 -17.18
C LYS A 281 -25.91 3.79 -16.40
N LYS A 282 -26.68 2.80 -15.96
CA LYS A 282 -27.99 2.97 -15.32
C LYS A 282 -27.89 3.08 -13.80
N GLY A 283 -26.79 2.60 -13.23
CA GLY A 283 -26.56 2.56 -11.79
C GLY A 283 -27.27 1.39 -11.11
N GLN A 284 -27.48 1.53 -9.81
CA GLN A 284 -28.05 0.49 -8.95
C GLN A 284 -29.56 0.34 -9.14
N VAL A 285 -30.00 -0.91 -9.24
CA VAL A 285 -31.40 -1.31 -9.44
C VAL A 285 -31.78 -2.31 -8.36
N ASP A 286 -32.80 -1.93 -7.58
CA ASP A 286 -33.37 -2.75 -6.52
C ASP A 286 -34.66 -3.42 -6.98
N PHE A 287 -34.73 -4.75 -6.86
CA PHE A 287 -35.90 -5.54 -7.24
C PHE A 287 -37.02 -5.51 -6.19
N LYS A 288 -36.74 -5.10 -4.94
CA LYS A 288 -37.71 -5.05 -3.84
C LYS A 288 -38.55 -6.34 -3.76
N ASN A 289 -39.88 -6.24 -3.94
CA ASN A 289 -40.81 -7.36 -3.89
C ASN A 289 -41.08 -8.03 -5.25
N GLN A 290 -40.29 -7.74 -6.28
CA GLN A 290 -40.48 -8.30 -7.64
C GLN A 290 -39.76 -9.64 -7.82
N PHE A 291 -40.13 -10.64 -7.01
CA PHE A 291 -39.46 -11.96 -6.93
C PHE A 291 -39.36 -12.68 -8.28
N ILE A 292 -40.41 -12.64 -9.10
CA ILE A 292 -40.44 -13.26 -10.44
C ILE A 292 -39.35 -12.66 -11.34
N LEU A 293 -39.12 -11.35 -11.30
CA LEU A 293 -38.09 -10.70 -12.13
C LEU A 293 -36.69 -11.03 -11.62
N LEU A 294 -36.53 -11.08 -10.30
CA LEU A 294 -35.26 -11.45 -9.66
C LEU A 294 -34.88 -12.90 -9.97
N ASP A 295 -35.82 -13.84 -9.88
CA ASP A 295 -35.58 -15.25 -10.17
C ASP A 295 -35.28 -15.48 -11.66
N LEU A 296 -35.97 -14.75 -12.54
CA LEU A 296 -35.70 -14.76 -13.96
C LEU A 296 -34.30 -14.22 -14.29
N LEU A 297 -33.90 -13.10 -13.65
CA LEU A 297 -32.55 -12.56 -13.77
C LEU A 297 -31.50 -13.54 -13.27
N ARG A 298 -31.69 -14.12 -12.07
CA ARG A 298 -30.78 -15.12 -11.49
C ARG A 298 -30.61 -16.33 -12.39
N MET A 299 -31.68 -16.75 -13.06
CA MET A 299 -31.62 -17.84 -14.03
C MET A 299 -30.68 -17.50 -15.19
N PHE A 300 -30.82 -16.29 -15.76
CA PHE A 300 -29.97 -15.81 -16.83
C PHE A 300 -28.50 -15.59 -16.43
N LEU A 301 -28.26 -15.10 -15.21
CA LEU A 301 -26.90 -14.86 -14.71
C LEU A 301 -26.12 -16.16 -14.46
N LYS A 302 -26.79 -17.29 -14.23
CA LYS A 302 -26.13 -18.59 -13.97
C LYS A 302 -25.42 -19.14 -15.19
N THR A 303 -26.00 -18.99 -16.38
CA THR A 303 -25.41 -19.49 -17.63
C THR A 303 -25.52 -18.46 -18.77
N PRO A 304 -24.65 -17.42 -18.78
CA PRO A 304 -24.61 -16.43 -19.86
C PRO A 304 -24.35 -17.09 -21.22
N GLY A 305 -25.10 -16.67 -22.24
CA GLY A 305 -25.03 -17.22 -23.60
C GLY A 305 -25.89 -18.47 -23.85
N GLU A 306 -26.40 -19.13 -22.81
CA GLU A 306 -27.29 -20.28 -22.98
C GLU A 306 -28.73 -19.84 -23.28
N VAL A 307 -29.36 -20.49 -24.26
CA VAL A 307 -30.76 -20.23 -24.62
C VAL A 307 -31.69 -21.04 -23.74
N TYR A 308 -32.43 -20.35 -22.87
CA TYR A 308 -33.52 -20.95 -22.12
C TYR A 308 -34.79 -20.97 -22.97
N SER A 309 -35.36 -22.16 -23.17
CA SER A 309 -36.63 -22.30 -23.89
C SER A 309 -37.78 -21.67 -23.11
N LYS A 310 -38.87 -21.32 -23.81
CA LYS A 310 -40.08 -20.77 -23.15
C LYS A 310 -40.64 -21.73 -22.10
N GLU A 311 -40.63 -23.02 -22.41
CA GLU A 311 -41.05 -24.11 -21.53
C GLU A 311 -40.21 -24.12 -20.25
N ALA A 312 -38.88 -24.12 -20.40
CA ALA A 312 -37.95 -24.15 -19.28
C ALA A 312 -38.08 -22.92 -18.38
N ILE A 313 -38.29 -21.73 -18.96
CA ILE A 313 -38.55 -20.51 -18.18
C ILE A 313 -39.87 -20.67 -17.40
N VAL A 314 -40.92 -21.20 -18.03
CA VAL A 314 -42.24 -21.31 -17.40
C VAL A 314 -42.27 -22.28 -16.24
N GLU A 315 -41.70 -23.46 -16.43
CA GLU A 315 -41.59 -24.49 -15.39
C GLU A 315 -40.75 -24.00 -14.21
N LYS A 316 -39.64 -23.30 -14.48
CA LYS A 316 -38.72 -22.88 -13.43
C LYS A 316 -39.18 -21.64 -12.66
N ILE A 317 -39.79 -20.67 -13.33
CA ILE A 317 -40.20 -19.40 -12.73
C ILE A 317 -41.62 -19.45 -12.16
N TRP A 318 -42.56 -20.09 -12.86
CA TRP A 318 -43.97 -20.15 -12.42
C TRP A 318 -44.40 -21.54 -11.91
N LYS A 319 -43.57 -22.57 -12.05
CA LYS A 319 -43.90 -23.95 -11.63
C LYS A 319 -45.19 -24.47 -12.25
N GLN A 320 -45.40 -24.15 -13.53
CA GLN A 320 -46.58 -24.49 -14.33
C GLN A 320 -46.15 -25.25 -15.59
N SER A 321 -47.01 -26.12 -16.10
CA SER A 321 -46.83 -26.71 -17.43
C SER A 321 -47.00 -25.63 -18.49
N TYR A 322 -46.13 -25.63 -19.50
CA TYR A 322 -46.17 -24.63 -20.56
C TYR A 322 -47.42 -24.78 -21.44
N ASP A 323 -48.15 -23.68 -21.55
CA ASP A 323 -49.28 -23.51 -22.46
C ASP A 323 -49.07 -22.21 -23.26
N PRO A 324 -48.85 -22.29 -24.59
CA PRO A 324 -48.62 -21.11 -25.43
C PRO A 324 -49.72 -20.04 -25.34
N SER A 325 -50.99 -20.45 -25.14
CA SER A 325 -52.14 -19.52 -25.16
C SER A 325 -52.12 -18.52 -23.99
N VAL A 326 -51.59 -18.95 -22.85
CA VAL A 326 -51.51 -18.14 -21.62
C VAL A 326 -50.10 -17.59 -21.41
N HIS A 327 -49.08 -18.41 -21.66
CA HIS A 327 -47.73 -18.14 -21.18
C HIS A 327 -46.91 -17.28 -22.14
N ASP A 328 -47.20 -17.25 -23.45
CA ASP A 328 -46.41 -16.45 -24.38
C ASP A 328 -46.50 -14.95 -24.08
N ASN A 329 -47.71 -14.44 -23.84
CA ASN A 329 -47.91 -13.04 -23.47
C ASN A 329 -47.32 -12.76 -22.08
N LYS A 330 -47.52 -13.67 -21.12
CA LYS A 330 -46.98 -13.55 -19.76
C LYS A 330 -45.45 -13.46 -19.76
N LEU A 331 -44.79 -14.37 -20.47
CA LEU A 331 -43.33 -14.37 -20.68
C LEU A 331 -42.86 -13.07 -21.33
N TYR A 332 -43.51 -12.66 -22.41
CA TYR A 332 -43.16 -11.44 -23.12
C TYR A 332 -43.23 -10.21 -22.20
N VAL A 333 -44.32 -10.04 -21.46
CA VAL A 333 -44.50 -8.93 -20.51
C VAL A 333 -43.46 -8.97 -19.39
N THR A 334 -43.15 -10.15 -18.85
CA THR A 334 -42.15 -10.31 -17.78
C THR A 334 -40.74 -10.00 -18.28
N ILE A 335 -40.33 -10.50 -19.45
CA ILE A 335 -39.04 -10.16 -20.07
C ILE A 335 -38.95 -8.67 -20.37
N LYS A 336 -40.04 -8.08 -20.89
CA LYS A 336 -40.11 -6.64 -21.16
C LYS A 336 -39.89 -5.81 -19.89
N ARG A 337 -40.52 -6.21 -18.78
CA ARG A 337 -40.32 -5.56 -17.47
C ARG A 337 -38.89 -5.71 -16.96
N LEU A 338 -38.31 -6.90 -17.07
CA LEU A 338 -36.93 -7.14 -16.67
C LEU A 338 -35.95 -6.27 -17.47
N ARG A 339 -36.10 -6.23 -18.81
CA ARG A 339 -35.30 -5.35 -19.68
C ARG A 339 -35.42 -3.89 -19.29
N LYS A 340 -36.63 -3.40 -19.03
CA LYS A 340 -36.83 -2.00 -18.58
C LYS A 340 -36.07 -1.69 -17.30
N MET A 341 -35.87 -2.68 -16.43
CA MET A 341 -35.11 -2.50 -15.19
C MET A 341 -33.60 -2.53 -15.41
N ILE A 342 -33.08 -3.47 -16.20
CA ILE A 342 -31.62 -3.72 -16.23
C ILE A 342 -30.90 -3.19 -17.48
N GLU A 343 -31.62 -2.93 -18.58
CA GLU A 343 -31.00 -2.46 -19.82
C GLU A 343 -30.72 -0.96 -19.74
N PRO A 344 -29.55 -0.48 -20.20
CA PRO A 344 -29.22 0.94 -20.21
C PRO A 344 -30.12 1.72 -21.17
N ASP A 345 -30.44 1.11 -22.32
CA ASP A 345 -31.42 1.60 -23.30
C ASP A 345 -32.46 0.50 -23.52
N PHE A 346 -33.72 0.85 -23.32
CA PHE A 346 -34.83 -0.10 -23.43
C PHE A 346 -35.13 -0.49 -24.88
N ASP A 347 -34.96 0.43 -25.82
CA ASP A 347 -35.29 0.22 -27.24
C ASP A 347 -34.15 -0.51 -27.97
N LYS A 348 -32.93 -0.48 -27.40
CA LYS A 348 -31.73 -1.17 -27.89
C LYS A 348 -31.16 -2.10 -26.83
N PRO A 349 -31.74 -3.31 -26.63
CA PRO A 349 -31.32 -4.22 -25.57
C PRO A 349 -29.87 -4.70 -25.80
N LYS A 350 -29.07 -4.62 -24.75
CA LYS A 350 -27.66 -5.03 -24.71
C LYS A 350 -27.46 -6.38 -24.03
N TYR A 351 -28.30 -6.73 -23.05
CA TYR A 351 -28.08 -7.89 -22.18
C TYR A 351 -29.00 -9.06 -22.50
N ILE A 352 -30.32 -8.87 -22.53
CA ILE A 352 -31.27 -9.97 -22.74
C ILE A 352 -31.73 -9.98 -24.19
N PHE A 353 -31.56 -11.09 -24.89
CA PHE A 353 -31.94 -11.27 -26.29
C PHE A 353 -33.00 -12.34 -26.49
N ARG A 354 -33.75 -12.23 -27.60
CA ARG A 354 -34.74 -13.22 -28.01
C ARG A 354 -34.09 -14.19 -28.99
N ALA A 355 -34.30 -15.49 -28.77
CA ALA A 355 -33.93 -16.57 -29.69
C ALA A 355 -35.19 -17.19 -30.33
N LYS A 356 -35.01 -18.13 -31.26
CA LYS A 356 -36.11 -18.78 -32.01
C LYS A 356 -37.18 -19.38 -31.08
N ASN A 357 -36.76 -20.05 -30.01
CA ASN A 357 -37.65 -20.75 -29.06
C ASN A 357 -37.49 -20.27 -27.60
N GLY A 358 -36.96 -19.07 -27.36
CA GLY A 358 -36.63 -18.67 -25.99
C GLY A 358 -35.90 -17.35 -25.84
N TYR A 359 -35.20 -17.21 -24.72
CA TYR A 359 -34.43 -16.01 -24.35
C TYR A 359 -33.08 -16.39 -23.77
N TYR A 360 -32.11 -15.49 -23.89
CA TYR A 360 -30.77 -15.69 -23.35
C TYR A 360 -30.15 -14.36 -22.92
N LEU A 361 -29.16 -14.45 -22.04
CA LEU A 361 -28.28 -13.34 -21.68
C LEU A 361 -27.07 -13.32 -22.61
N SER A 362 -26.63 -12.14 -23.02
CA SER A 362 -25.45 -11.94 -23.87
C SER A 362 -24.23 -12.68 -23.33
N LYS A 363 -23.58 -13.48 -24.17
CA LYS A 363 -22.29 -14.12 -23.84
C LYS A 363 -21.17 -13.09 -23.65
N ASN A 364 -21.31 -11.91 -24.27
CA ASN A 364 -20.31 -10.85 -24.23
C ASN A 364 -20.47 -9.92 -23.03
N ALA A 365 -21.53 -10.09 -22.23
CA ALA A 365 -21.71 -9.30 -21.01
C ALA A 365 -20.74 -9.79 -19.94
N ARG A 366 -19.88 -8.89 -19.45
CA ARG A 366 -19.01 -9.18 -18.31
C ARG A 366 -19.82 -9.05 -17.03
N ILE A 367 -19.95 -10.15 -16.28
CA ILE A 367 -20.84 -10.23 -15.12
C ILE A 367 -20.02 -10.60 -13.87
N LEU A 368 -20.22 -9.84 -12.80
CA LEU A 368 -19.69 -10.16 -11.48
C LEU A 368 -20.83 -10.58 -10.54
N LEU A 369 -20.66 -11.73 -9.88
CA LEU A 369 -21.57 -12.19 -8.82
C LEU A 369 -20.88 -11.94 -7.47
N GLN A 370 -21.29 -10.88 -6.77
CA GLN A 370 -20.83 -10.60 -5.41
C GLN A 370 -21.65 -11.46 -4.43
N LYS A 371 -20.95 -12.09 -3.49
CA LYS A 371 -21.54 -13.01 -2.51
C LYS A 371 -22.00 -12.29 -1.26
#